data_AF-A0A970TZ29-F1
#
_entry.id   AF-A0A970TZ29-F1
#
_cell.length_a   1.000
_cell.length_b   1.000
_cell.length_c   1.000
_cell.angle_alpha   90.00
_cell.angle_beta   90.00
_cell.angle_gamma   90.00
#
_symmetry.space_group_name_H-M   'P 1'
#
loop_
_entity.id
_entity.type
_entity.pdbx_description
1 polymer ?
#
loop_
_entity_poly.entity_id
_entity_poly.type
_entity_poly.pdbx_seq_one_letter_code
_entity_poly.pdbx_strand_id
1 'polypeptide(L)'
;MDLTMATKRQIIERQKNKYRRATKKEKSRILNALVMTTGLTKDHVSRVLRDQYQYGKGSVKPGRGRKPVYGMAHKELLLEAWVLLGCPCSRRLEEAMPDVIDNLERHKYWKLESSFKQELLRMSHGTMDRLLSINRKRLRPFGRSTTKPGTLLKSQIPIRRGTDWDETAPGFFEIDLVAHCGGNTKGEFAFTLNATDIKTGWDECRAVRNKARVHTLEAMKKIEQRLPFPLRGVDSDNGSEFINDHFFKYCKDNDVCFTRSRPNHSNDGCYVEQKNWSVVRRHIGYERFEGQEAVDTLNQYYELLSVLNNFFLPSQKLIKRYRDGSKVVRKHDIAVTPYRRLLIEDTLCPQQKEELHEFFESLDLISIRKEMGKLLAQIQSLSLGY
;
A
#
# COMPACT_ATOMS: atom_id res chain seq x y z
N MET A 1 33.72 -32.45 -13.53
CA MET A 1 34.06 -31.58 -12.38
C MET A 1 34.71 -30.33 -12.93
N ASP A 2 34.16 -29.16 -12.63
CA ASP A 2 34.78 -27.90 -13.02
C ASP A 2 36.01 -27.64 -12.12
N LEU A 3 37.17 -27.47 -12.74
CA LEU A 3 38.41 -27.13 -12.03
C LEU A 3 38.23 -25.77 -11.33
N THR A 4 38.72 -25.64 -10.10
CA THR A 4 38.76 -24.33 -9.43
C THR A 4 39.73 -23.41 -10.16
N MET A 5 39.52 -22.08 -10.07
CA MET A 5 40.45 -21.11 -10.66
C MET A 5 41.88 -21.24 -10.11
N ALA A 6 42.05 -21.66 -8.85
CA ALA A 6 43.37 -21.93 -8.27
C ALA A 6 44.05 -23.12 -8.97
N THR A 7 43.31 -24.21 -9.20
CA THR A 7 43.82 -25.39 -9.91
C THR A 7 44.14 -25.08 -11.37
N LYS A 8 43.28 -24.32 -12.07
CA LYS A 8 43.54 -23.85 -13.44
C LYS A 8 44.84 -23.04 -13.53
N ARG A 9 45.11 -22.17 -12.54
CA ARG A 9 46.35 -21.38 -12.47
C ARG A 9 47.59 -22.25 -12.31
N GLN A 10 47.55 -23.25 -11.42
CA GLN A 10 48.66 -24.18 -11.20
C GLN A 10 48.99 -24.99 -12.47
N ILE A 11 47.96 -25.44 -13.21
CA ILE A 11 48.13 -26.17 -14.47
C ILE A 11 48.84 -25.30 -15.52
N ILE A 12 48.44 -24.02 -15.65
CA ILE A 12 49.05 -23.09 -16.61
C ILE A 12 50.49 -22.77 -16.21
N GLU A 13 50.76 -22.51 -14.93
CA GLU A 13 52.11 -22.17 -14.45
C GLU A 13 53.10 -23.32 -14.71
N ARG A 14 52.68 -24.58 -14.55
CA ARG A 14 53.52 -25.76 -14.83
C ARG A 14 53.93 -25.86 -16.29
N GLN A 15 53.15 -25.33 -17.23
CA GLN A 15 53.45 -25.35 -18.67
C GLN A 15 54.26 -24.14 -19.16
N LYS A 16 54.52 -23.16 -18.30
CA LYS A 16 55.14 -21.87 -18.66
C LYS A 16 56.53 -22.01 -19.26
N ASN A 17 57.42 -22.75 -18.60
CA ASN A 17 58.80 -22.98 -19.09
C ASN A 17 58.83 -23.77 -20.40
N LYS A 18 57.95 -24.78 -20.52
CA LYS A 18 57.82 -25.59 -21.74
C LYS A 18 57.29 -24.76 -22.91
N TYR A 19 56.29 -23.90 -22.66
CA TYR A 19 55.75 -22.99 -23.66
C TYR A 19 56.78 -21.97 -24.15
N ARG A 20 57.66 -21.48 -23.27
CA ARG A 20 58.71 -20.51 -23.65
C ARG A 20 59.73 -21.08 -24.63
N ARG A 21 60.20 -22.30 -24.37
CA ARG A 21 61.22 -23.00 -25.17
C ARG A 21 60.67 -23.68 -26.43
N ALA A 22 59.34 -23.74 -26.56
CA ALA A 22 58.66 -24.39 -27.67
C ALA A 22 58.72 -23.57 -28.98
N THR A 23 58.78 -24.28 -30.10
CA THR A 23 58.59 -23.75 -31.45
C THR A 23 57.15 -23.25 -31.66
N LYS A 24 56.90 -22.51 -32.75
CA LYS A 24 55.55 -21.96 -33.06
C LYS A 24 54.46 -23.05 -33.13
N LYS A 25 54.78 -24.21 -33.70
CA LYS A 25 53.85 -25.36 -33.81
C LYS A 25 53.57 -25.97 -32.44
N GLU A 26 54.59 -26.12 -31.60
CA GLU A 26 54.46 -26.65 -30.24
C GLU A 26 53.72 -25.71 -29.30
N LYS A 27 53.97 -24.40 -29.38
CA LYS A 27 53.20 -23.37 -28.65
C LYS A 27 51.72 -23.47 -28.93
N SER A 28 51.34 -23.67 -30.20
CA SER A 28 49.95 -23.85 -30.60
C SER A 28 49.32 -25.12 -29.99
N ARG A 29 50.07 -26.23 -29.93
CA ARG A 29 49.61 -27.47 -29.29
C ARG A 29 49.42 -27.30 -27.78
N ILE A 30 50.37 -26.65 -27.11
CA ILE A 30 50.29 -26.37 -25.66
C ILE A 30 49.09 -25.48 -25.33
N LEU A 31 48.84 -24.43 -26.13
CA LEU A 31 47.67 -23.57 -25.95
C LEU A 31 46.35 -24.32 -26.11
N ASN A 32 46.22 -25.12 -27.18
CA ASN A 32 44.98 -25.86 -27.44
C ASN A 32 44.70 -26.87 -26.31
N ALA A 33 45.73 -27.56 -25.81
CA ALA A 33 45.60 -28.47 -24.67
C ALA A 33 45.15 -27.74 -23.39
N LEU A 34 45.75 -26.58 -23.08
CA LEU A 34 45.38 -25.80 -21.91
C LEU A 34 43.97 -25.23 -21.98
N VAL A 35 43.52 -24.80 -23.17
CA VAL A 35 42.13 -24.35 -23.40
C VAL A 35 41.16 -25.50 -23.13
N MET A 36 41.45 -26.70 -23.68
CA MET A 36 40.62 -27.88 -23.46
C MET A 36 40.55 -28.29 -21.98
N THR A 37 41.68 -28.24 -21.26
CA THR A 37 41.72 -28.65 -19.84
C THR A 37 41.12 -27.61 -18.91
N THR A 38 41.35 -26.31 -19.14
CA THR A 38 40.96 -25.24 -18.21
C THR A 38 39.64 -24.57 -18.56
N GLY A 39 39.13 -24.74 -19.79
CA GLY A 39 37.97 -24.01 -20.30
C GLY A 39 38.18 -22.50 -20.43
N LEU A 40 39.43 -22.02 -20.34
CA LEU A 40 39.77 -20.60 -20.48
C LEU A 40 40.03 -20.26 -21.94
N THR A 41 39.86 -18.98 -22.31
CA THR A 41 40.10 -18.55 -23.69
C THR A 41 41.58 -18.61 -24.07
N LYS A 42 41.85 -18.91 -25.35
CA LYS A 42 43.21 -19.01 -25.90
C LYS A 42 44.01 -17.73 -25.66
N ASP A 43 43.37 -16.57 -25.77
CA ASP A 43 43.99 -15.26 -25.52
C ASP A 43 44.37 -15.06 -24.06
N HIS A 44 43.52 -15.53 -23.13
CA HIS A 44 43.83 -15.47 -21.71
C HIS A 44 45.03 -16.37 -21.40
N VAL A 45 45.00 -17.64 -21.81
CA VAL A 45 46.11 -18.58 -21.57
C VAL A 45 47.42 -18.09 -22.20
N SER A 46 47.38 -17.59 -23.43
CA SER A 46 48.54 -17.02 -24.13
C SER A 46 49.13 -15.81 -23.40
N ARG A 47 48.27 -14.98 -22.79
CA ARG A 47 48.69 -13.81 -22.00
C ARG A 47 49.35 -14.24 -20.69
N VAL A 48 48.77 -15.20 -19.99
CA VAL A 48 49.32 -15.73 -18.72
C VAL A 48 50.70 -16.39 -18.91
N LEU A 49 50.90 -17.09 -20.03
CA LEU A 49 52.17 -17.79 -20.31
C LEU A 49 53.32 -16.85 -20.72
N ARG A 50 53.05 -15.57 -21.01
CA ARG A 50 54.07 -14.55 -21.33
C ARG A 50 54.73 -14.00 -20.04
N ASP A 51 55.96 -13.50 -20.17
CA ASP A 51 56.86 -13.21 -19.03
C ASP A 51 56.36 -12.15 -18.05
N GLN A 52 55.45 -11.29 -18.49
CA GLN A 52 55.03 -10.10 -17.74
C GLN A 52 53.67 -10.25 -17.04
N TYR A 53 53.01 -11.42 -17.12
CA TYR A 53 51.70 -11.58 -16.50
C TYR A 53 51.81 -11.97 -15.02
N GLN A 54 51.51 -11.02 -14.14
CA GLN A 54 51.32 -11.25 -12.72
C GLN A 54 49.83 -11.27 -12.40
N TYR A 55 49.36 -12.30 -11.68
CA TYR A 55 48.01 -12.28 -11.14
C TYR A 55 47.90 -11.17 -10.10
N GLY A 56 47.13 -10.12 -10.41
CA GLY A 56 46.84 -9.06 -9.45
C GLY A 56 46.25 -9.65 -8.17
N LYS A 57 46.88 -9.37 -7.02
CA LYS A 57 46.39 -9.75 -5.68
C LYS A 57 45.24 -8.85 -5.19
N GLY A 58 44.87 -7.82 -5.95
CA GLY A 58 43.81 -6.88 -5.59
C GLY A 58 42.43 -7.35 -6.05
N SER A 59 41.42 -7.12 -5.21
CA SER A 59 40.02 -7.12 -5.66
C SER A 59 39.85 -6.05 -6.74
N VAL A 60 39.08 -6.36 -7.80
CA VAL A 60 38.64 -5.34 -8.76
C VAL A 60 37.83 -4.33 -7.97
N LYS A 61 38.37 -3.12 -7.76
CA LYS A 61 37.60 -2.04 -7.13
C LYS A 61 36.42 -1.76 -8.07
N PRO A 62 35.16 -1.88 -7.62
CA PRO A 62 34.04 -1.46 -8.44
C PRO A 62 34.25 0.03 -8.77
N GLY A 63 34.13 0.38 -10.05
CA GLY A 63 34.21 1.77 -10.48
C GLY A 63 33.23 2.62 -9.67
N ARG A 64 33.56 3.91 -9.45
CA ARG A 64 32.62 4.86 -8.83
C ARG A 64 31.32 4.80 -9.63
N GLY A 65 30.24 4.34 -9.00
CA GLY A 65 28.93 4.27 -9.61
C GLY A 65 28.45 5.66 -10.06
N ARG A 66 27.34 5.69 -10.83
CA ARG A 66 26.71 6.95 -11.26
C ARG A 66 26.49 7.87 -10.05
N LYS A 67 26.78 9.16 -10.22
CA LYS A 67 26.47 10.18 -9.20
C LYS A 67 24.98 10.07 -8.81
N PRO A 68 24.65 10.09 -7.51
CA PRO A 68 23.26 10.02 -7.07
C PRO A 68 22.49 11.23 -7.60
N VAL A 69 21.36 10.97 -8.26
CA VAL A 69 20.44 12.01 -8.74
C VAL A 69 19.70 12.64 -7.56
N TYR A 70 19.33 11.81 -6.57
CA TYR A 70 18.53 12.24 -5.43
C TYR A 70 19.42 12.51 -4.22
N GLY A 71 19.45 13.77 -3.78
CA GLY A 71 20.20 14.26 -2.64
C GLY A 71 19.41 14.24 -1.33
N MET A 72 19.92 14.96 -0.32
CA MET A 72 19.26 15.08 0.98
C MET A 72 17.96 15.88 0.91
N ALA A 73 17.93 16.97 0.14
CA ALA A 73 16.71 17.76 -0.06
C ALA A 73 15.56 16.91 -0.61
N HIS A 74 15.81 16.03 -1.59
CA HIS A 74 14.78 15.12 -2.11
C HIS A 74 14.27 14.17 -1.04
N LYS A 75 15.17 13.66 -0.19
CA LYS A 75 14.81 12.76 0.89
C LYS A 75 13.98 13.46 1.97
N GLU A 76 14.29 14.70 2.29
CA GLU A 76 13.56 15.49 3.30
C GLU A 76 12.12 15.74 2.87
N LEU A 77 11.91 16.25 1.65
CA LEU A 77 10.57 16.47 1.12
C LEU A 77 9.79 15.16 0.91
N LEU A 78 10.47 14.10 0.46
CA LEU A 78 9.87 12.76 0.37
C LEU A 78 9.42 12.26 1.74
N LEU A 79 10.23 12.47 2.79
CA LEU A 79 9.90 12.07 4.15
C LEU A 79 8.69 12.85 4.67
N GLU A 80 8.63 14.16 4.42
CA GLU A 80 7.51 15.02 4.80
C GLU A 80 6.21 14.54 4.14
N ALA A 81 6.20 14.41 2.81
CA ALA A 81 5.05 13.88 2.06
C ALA A 81 4.64 12.48 2.54
N TRP A 82 5.62 11.60 2.78
CA TRP A 82 5.36 10.25 3.27
C TRP A 82 4.70 10.26 4.65
N VAL A 83 5.13 11.13 5.57
CA VAL A 83 4.53 11.26 6.90
C VAL A 83 3.14 11.92 6.85
N LEU A 84 2.96 12.94 6.00
CA LEU A 84 1.67 13.59 5.77
C LEU A 84 0.61 12.59 5.31
N LEU A 85 0.97 11.68 4.41
CA LEU A 85 0.08 10.61 3.94
C LEU A 85 -0.09 9.45 4.94
N GLY A 86 0.41 9.55 6.16
CA GLY A 86 0.32 8.45 7.12
C GLY A 86 1.15 7.23 6.69
N CYS A 87 2.32 7.46 6.11
CA CYS A 87 3.35 6.46 5.84
C CYS A 87 2.91 5.28 4.93
N PRO A 88 2.38 5.52 3.72
CA PRO A 88 1.99 4.44 2.80
C PRO A 88 3.20 3.62 2.30
N CYS A 89 2.94 2.49 1.62
CA CYS A 89 3.99 1.80 0.88
C CYS A 89 4.47 2.66 -0.30
N SER A 90 5.71 2.45 -0.74
CA SER A 90 6.34 3.25 -1.80
C SER A 90 5.57 3.27 -3.12
N ARG A 91 4.91 2.16 -3.48
CA ARG A 91 4.05 2.09 -4.68
C ARG A 91 2.85 3.05 -4.62
N ARG A 92 2.22 3.16 -3.45
CA ARG A 92 1.12 4.11 -3.22
C ARG A 92 1.63 5.54 -3.10
N LEU A 93 2.81 5.71 -2.49
CA LEU A 93 3.46 7.02 -2.36
C LEU A 93 3.81 7.59 -3.74
N GLU A 94 4.40 6.78 -4.62
CA GLU A 94 4.75 7.16 -6.00
C GLU A 94 3.54 7.75 -6.74
N GLU A 95 2.41 7.05 -6.72
CA GLU A 95 1.17 7.53 -7.38
C GLU A 95 0.51 8.72 -6.65
N ALA A 96 0.79 8.94 -5.36
CA ALA A 96 0.26 10.06 -4.60
C ALA A 96 1.07 11.35 -4.78
N MET A 97 2.34 11.26 -5.16
CA MET A 97 3.25 12.41 -5.24
C MET A 97 2.73 13.55 -6.12
N PRO A 98 2.11 13.32 -7.30
CA PRO A 98 1.60 14.41 -8.13
C PRO A 98 0.59 15.28 -7.39
N ASP A 99 -0.44 14.64 -6.81
CA ASP A 99 -1.51 15.32 -6.08
C ASP A 99 -0.99 16.00 -4.80
N VAL A 100 -0.03 15.38 -4.10
CA VAL A 100 0.58 15.97 -2.90
C VAL A 100 1.44 17.18 -3.24
N ILE A 101 2.30 17.10 -4.26
CA ILE A 101 3.14 18.23 -4.66
C ILE A 101 2.27 19.40 -5.09
N ASP A 102 1.25 19.13 -5.91
CA ASP A 102 0.35 20.17 -6.40
C ASP A 102 -0.40 20.86 -5.25
N ASN A 103 -0.94 20.07 -4.30
CA ASN A 103 -1.58 20.61 -3.11
C ASN A 103 -0.65 21.51 -2.28
N LEU A 104 0.58 21.05 -2.02
CA LEU A 104 1.55 21.79 -1.20
C LEU A 104 2.06 23.06 -1.88
N GLU A 105 2.18 23.08 -3.22
CA GLU A 105 2.50 24.30 -3.97
C GLU A 105 1.33 25.28 -4.03
N ARG A 106 0.10 24.79 -4.27
CA ARG A 106 -1.13 25.60 -4.33
C ARG A 106 -1.34 26.37 -3.02
N HIS A 107 -1.12 25.71 -1.89
CA HIS A 107 -1.20 26.31 -0.55
C HIS A 107 0.10 26.97 -0.07
N LYS A 108 1.10 27.12 -0.96
CA LYS A 108 2.36 27.83 -0.73
C LYS A 108 3.25 27.26 0.40
N TYR A 109 3.04 26.01 0.79
CA TYR A 109 3.92 25.32 1.73
C TYR A 109 5.24 24.94 1.07
N TRP A 110 5.18 24.49 -0.18
CA TRP A 110 6.36 24.17 -0.98
C TRP A 110 6.53 25.21 -2.09
N LYS A 111 7.79 25.53 -2.39
CA LYS A 111 8.18 26.33 -3.55
C LYS A 111 9.32 25.62 -4.26
N LEU A 112 9.00 24.83 -5.26
CA LEU A 112 9.97 23.99 -5.94
C LEU A 112 10.42 24.62 -7.26
N GLU A 113 11.71 24.49 -7.57
CA GLU A 113 12.18 24.74 -8.93
C GLU A 113 11.63 23.66 -9.88
N SER A 114 11.29 24.03 -11.12
CA SER A 114 10.68 23.10 -12.08
C SER A 114 11.52 21.84 -12.33
N SER A 115 12.85 21.97 -12.36
CA SER A 115 13.77 20.84 -12.50
C SER A 115 13.67 19.87 -11.31
N PHE A 116 13.66 20.40 -10.09
CA PHE A 116 13.56 19.63 -8.86
C PHE A 116 12.19 18.94 -8.71
N LYS A 117 11.10 19.63 -9.06
CA LYS A 117 9.74 19.04 -9.12
C LYS A 117 9.69 17.84 -10.06
N GLN A 118 10.27 17.96 -11.25
CA GLN A 118 10.33 16.86 -12.21
C GLN A 118 11.14 15.66 -11.68
N GLU A 119 12.22 15.91 -10.94
CA GLU A 119 12.99 14.84 -10.31
C GLU A 119 12.18 14.08 -9.26
N LEU A 120 11.43 14.79 -8.39
CA LEU A 120 10.54 14.18 -7.40
C LEU A 120 9.45 13.33 -8.06
N LEU A 121 8.80 13.84 -9.11
CA LEU A 121 7.76 13.13 -9.86
C LEU A 121 8.28 11.88 -10.59
N ARG A 122 9.55 11.88 -11.02
CA ARG A 122 10.19 10.72 -11.68
C ARG A 122 10.73 9.67 -10.70
N MET A 123 10.66 9.93 -9.39
CA MET A 123 11.27 9.06 -8.40
C MET A 123 10.49 7.74 -8.26
N SER A 124 11.03 6.66 -8.80
CA SER A 124 10.40 5.33 -8.68
C SER A 124 10.23 4.85 -7.22
N HIS A 125 9.22 4.01 -6.95
CA HIS A 125 8.99 3.40 -5.64
C HIS A 125 10.25 2.71 -5.07
N GLY A 126 11.07 2.07 -5.91
CA GLY A 126 12.29 1.38 -5.48
C GLY A 126 13.37 2.34 -4.97
N THR A 127 13.43 3.55 -5.49
CA THR A 127 14.29 4.62 -4.98
C THR A 127 13.72 5.19 -3.68
N MET A 128 12.41 5.41 -3.62
CA MET A 128 11.73 5.87 -2.41
C MET A 128 11.97 4.91 -1.23
N ASP A 129 11.88 3.59 -1.46
CA ASP A 129 12.17 2.57 -0.44
C ASP A 129 13.61 2.65 0.08
N ARG A 130 14.57 2.90 -0.80
CA ARG A 130 15.98 3.05 -0.42
C ARG A 130 16.19 4.29 0.45
N LEU A 131 15.64 5.44 0.03
CA LEU A 131 15.76 6.72 0.73
C LEU A 131 15.08 6.69 2.11
N LEU A 132 13.89 6.09 2.19
CA LEU A 132 13.09 6.00 3.42
C LEU A 132 13.44 4.81 4.31
N SER A 133 14.38 3.94 3.90
CA SER A 133 14.70 2.69 4.61
C SER A 133 15.01 2.88 6.10
N ILE A 134 15.79 3.91 6.45
CA ILE A 134 16.13 4.25 7.84
C ILE A 134 14.91 4.81 8.56
N ASN A 135 14.14 5.69 7.92
CA ASN A 135 12.95 6.32 8.48
C ASN A 135 11.88 5.28 8.82
N ARG A 136 11.63 4.31 7.93
CA ARG A 136 10.71 3.18 8.17
C ARG A 136 11.08 2.36 9.41
N LYS A 137 12.38 2.16 9.67
CA LYS A 137 12.87 1.44 10.87
C LYS A 137 12.73 2.26 12.15
N ARG A 138 12.98 3.57 12.08
CA ARG A 138 12.97 4.48 13.24
C ARG A 138 11.56 4.86 13.68
N LEU A 139 10.74 5.35 12.75
CA LEU A 139 9.40 5.83 13.03
C LEU A 139 8.47 4.70 13.45
N ARG A 140 8.80 3.44 13.11
CA ARG A 140 7.94 2.27 13.32
C ARG A 140 6.46 2.64 13.12
N PRO A 141 6.08 3.13 11.92
CA PRO A 141 4.73 3.63 11.66
C PRO A 141 3.64 2.57 11.87
N PHE A 142 4.06 1.32 12.11
CA PHE A 142 3.27 0.22 12.59
C PHE A 142 3.98 -0.31 13.84
N GLY A 143 3.29 -0.35 14.99
CA GLY A 143 3.83 -0.92 16.22
C GLY A 143 4.27 -2.38 16.07
N ARG A 144 4.87 -2.97 17.12
CA ARG A 144 5.13 -4.41 17.15
C ARG A 144 3.78 -5.15 17.25
N SER A 145 3.21 -5.46 16.11
CA SER A 145 1.97 -6.22 16.04
C SER A 145 2.27 -7.71 16.29
N THR A 146 1.76 -8.25 17.38
CA THR A 146 1.68 -9.71 17.65
C THR A 146 0.57 -10.36 16.83
N THR A 147 -0.39 -9.57 16.36
CA THR A 147 -1.51 -9.98 15.51
C THR A 147 -1.26 -9.57 14.06
N LYS A 148 -0.58 -10.43 13.30
CA LYS A 148 -0.61 -10.29 11.84
C LYS A 148 -2.09 -10.24 11.41
N PRO A 149 -2.52 -9.26 10.59
CA PRO A 149 -3.85 -9.34 9.97
C PRO A 149 -3.95 -10.72 9.33
N GLY A 150 -5.05 -11.42 9.62
CA GLY A 150 -5.19 -12.88 9.48
C GLY A 150 -4.43 -13.45 8.29
N THR A 151 -3.45 -14.30 8.58
CA THR A 151 -2.59 -14.91 7.56
C THR A 151 -3.41 -15.79 6.61
N LEU A 152 -3.41 -15.38 5.34
CA LEU A 152 -3.22 -16.26 4.17
C LEU A 152 -4.34 -17.20 3.68
N LEU A 153 -5.53 -17.25 4.29
CA LEU A 153 -6.66 -18.02 3.74
C LEU A 153 -7.83 -17.20 3.17
N LYS A 154 -7.87 -15.88 3.42
CA LYS A 154 -8.96 -14.98 2.98
C LYS A 154 -8.81 -14.42 1.55
N SER A 155 -7.61 -14.55 0.94
CA SER A 155 -7.28 -13.99 -0.38
C SER A 155 -7.52 -14.95 -1.56
N GLN A 156 -8.43 -15.91 -1.40
CA GLN A 156 -8.78 -16.95 -2.39
C GLN A 156 -10.07 -16.58 -3.15
N ILE A 157 -9.94 -15.77 -4.21
CA ILE A 157 -10.97 -15.41 -5.22
C ILE A 157 -11.66 -16.69 -5.80
N PRO A 158 -12.97 -16.77 -6.19
CA PRO A 158 -13.97 -15.75 -6.54
C PRO A 158 -15.31 -15.73 -5.76
N ILE A 159 -16.10 -14.71 -6.11
CA ILE A 159 -17.34 -14.09 -5.60
C ILE A 159 -18.57 -15.01 -5.47
N ARG A 160 -19.48 -14.57 -4.57
CA ARG A 160 -20.86 -15.03 -4.39
C ARG A 160 -21.56 -15.30 -5.72
N ARG A 161 -22.13 -16.50 -5.87
CA ARG A 161 -23.04 -16.82 -6.98
C ARG A 161 -24.46 -16.54 -6.52
N GLY A 162 -25.15 -15.59 -7.17
CA GLY A 162 -26.62 -15.56 -7.18
C GLY A 162 -27.34 -14.32 -6.64
N THR A 163 -26.78 -13.10 -6.76
CA THR A 163 -27.53 -11.86 -6.46
C THR A 163 -27.41 -10.83 -7.59
N ASP A 164 -28.44 -9.99 -7.76
CA ASP A 164 -28.55 -8.85 -8.69
C ASP A 164 -27.58 -7.71 -8.34
N TRP A 165 -26.31 -8.05 -8.11
CA TRP A 165 -25.26 -7.15 -7.66
C TRP A 165 -24.34 -6.80 -8.83
N ASP A 166 -24.26 -5.51 -9.16
CA ASP A 166 -23.39 -5.00 -10.20
C ASP A 166 -22.10 -4.41 -9.61
N GLU A 167 -21.11 -5.27 -9.35
CA GLU A 167 -19.77 -4.85 -8.90
C GLU A 167 -19.01 -3.98 -9.93
N THR A 168 -19.58 -3.78 -11.13
CA THR A 168 -18.99 -2.92 -12.16
C THR A 168 -19.29 -1.45 -11.94
N ALA A 169 -20.25 -1.10 -11.09
CA ALA A 169 -20.59 0.28 -10.77
C ALA A 169 -20.27 0.66 -9.30
N PRO A 170 -19.91 1.93 -9.02
CA PRO A 170 -19.91 2.49 -7.68
C PRO A 170 -21.31 2.48 -7.05
N GLY A 171 -21.36 2.44 -5.71
CA GLY A 171 -22.59 2.47 -4.92
C GLY A 171 -22.86 1.17 -4.15
N PHE A 172 -21.98 0.19 -4.24
CA PHE A 172 -22.13 -1.12 -3.57
C PHE A 172 -21.13 -1.23 -2.44
N PHE A 173 -21.62 -1.19 -1.21
CA PHE A 173 -20.81 -1.11 0.00
C PHE A 173 -20.80 -2.42 0.77
N GLU A 174 -19.62 -2.83 1.22
CA GLU A 174 -19.50 -3.76 2.35
C GLU A 174 -19.44 -2.94 3.65
N ILE A 175 -20.21 -3.36 4.66
CA ILE A 175 -20.27 -2.71 5.96
C ILE A 175 -19.92 -3.66 7.10
N ASP A 176 -19.26 -3.13 8.14
CA ASP A 176 -18.90 -3.88 9.35
C ASP A 176 -18.79 -2.95 10.57
N LEU A 177 -18.94 -3.52 11.78
CA LEU A 177 -18.73 -2.82 13.03
C LEU A 177 -17.37 -3.16 13.66
N VAL A 178 -16.59 -2.12 13.96
CA VAL A 178 -15.33 -2.24 14.70
C VAL A 178 -15.54 -1.81 16.14
N ALA A 179 -15.42 -2.76 17.07
CA ALA A 179 -15.57 -2.53 18.51
C ALA A 179 -14.41 -1.73 19.14
N HIS A 180 -14.71 -0.70 19.93
CA HIS A 180 -13.73 0.01 20.77
C HIS A 180 -13.87 -0.40 22.23
N CYS A 181 -13.53 -1.64 22.53
CA CYS A 181 -13.77 -2.26 23.84
C CYS A 181 -12.51 -2.42 24.71
N GLY A 182 -11.31 -2.08 24.22
CA GLY A 182 -10.07 -2.29 24.98
C GLY A 182 -9.83 -3.73 25.41
N GLY A 183 -10.36 -4.72 24.67
CA GLY A 183 -10.30 -6.14 25.05
C GLY A 183 -11.32 -6.59 26.11
N ASN A 184 -12.11 -5.69 26.68
CA ASN A 184 -13.17 -6.02 27.64
C ASN A 184 -14.56 -5.77 27.03
N THR A 185 -15.35 -6.82 26.83
CA THR A 185 -16.70 -6.72 26.21
C THR A 185 -17.83 -6.44 27.21
N LYS A 186 -17.53 -6.21 28.50
CA LYS A 186 -18.55 -5.87 29.50
C LYS A 186 -19.00 -4.42 29.35
N GLY A 187 -20.28 -4.14 29.60
CA GLY A 187 -20.84 -2.78 29.60
C GLY A 187 -21.10 -2.20 28.20
N GLU A 188 -21.46 -0.93 28.16
CA GLU A 188 -21.63 -0.15 26.93
C GLU A 188 -20.28 0.37 26.45
N PHE A 189 -20.03 0.33 25.14
CA PHE A 189 -18.83 0.90 24.51
C PHE A 189 -19.11 1.22 23.05
N ALA A 190 -18.36 2.16 22.50
CA ALA A 190 -18.53 2.65 21.14
C ALA A 190 -18.11 1.61 20.10
N PHE A 191 -18.74 1.68 18.94
CA PHE A 191 -18.35 0.94 17.73
C PHE A 191 -18.14 1.93 16.60
N THR A 192 -17.37 1.57 15.59
CA THR A 192 -17.33 2.29 14.31
C THR A 192 -17.99 1.45 13.24
N LEU A 193 -19.04 1.99 12.60
CA LEU A 193 -19.51 1.52 11.32
C LEU A 193 -18.51 1.93 10.25
N ASN A 194 -17.87 0.95 9.62
CA ASN A 194 -17.03 1.14 8.46
C ASN A 194 -17.79 0.70 7.22
N ALA A 195 -17.84 1.54 6.19
CA ALA A 195 -18.50 1.27 4.93
C ALA A 195 -17.51 1.49 3.78
N THR A 196 -17.28 0.45 2.99
CA THR A 196 -16.34 0.49 1.86
C THR A 196 -17.02 0.14 0.55
N ASP A 197 -17.00 1.05 -0.42
CA ASP A 197 -17.46 0.81 -1.79
C ASP A 197 -16.50 -0.13 -2.51
N ILE A 198 -17.04 -1.19 -3.10
CA ILE A 198 -16.25 -2.25 -3.73
C ILE A 198 -15.58 -1.76 -5.00
N LYS A 199 -16.25 -0.95 -5.83
CA LYS A 199 -15.78 -0.57 -7.17
C LYS A 199 -14.70 0.51 -7.14
N THR A 200 -14.75 1.44 -6.20
CA THR A 200 -13.80 2.56 -6.09
C THR A 200 -12.87 2.42 -4.89
N GLY A 201 -13.25 1.65 -3.87
CA GLY A 201 -12.57 1.62 -2.59
C GLY A 201 -12.84 2.85 -1.73
N TRP A 202 -13.85 3.66 -2.08
CA TRP A 202 -14.34 4.79 -1.29
C TRP A 202 -14.73 4.29 0.09
N ASP A 203 -14.34 5.02 1.11
CA ASP A 203 -14.42 4.56 2.49
C ASP A 203 -15.00 5.65 3.39
N GLU A 204 -16.01 5.28 4.15
CA GLU A 204 -16.65 6.15 5.13
C GLU A 204 -16.73 5.42 6.47
N CYS A 205 -16.38 6.13 7.53
CA CYS A 205 -16.41 5.63 8.90
C CYS A 205 -17.32 6.51 9.75
N ARG A 206 -18.11 5.89 10.63
CA ARG A 206 -18.90 6.63 11.61
C ARG A 206 -18.99 5.88 12.93
N ALA A 207 -18.57 6.54 14.01
CA ALA A 207 -18.74 6.04 15.37
C ALA A 207 -20.22 6.05 15.77
N VAL A 208 -20.62 5.00 16.48
CA VAL A 208 -21.91 4.81 17.12
C VAL A 208 -21.71 4.45 18.58
N ARG A 209 -22.63 4.90 19.43
CA ARG A 209 -22.52 4.74 20.89
C ARG A 209 -22.49 3.29 21.34
N ASN A 210 -23.26 2.43 20.68
CA ASN A 210 -23.31 1.00 20.91
C ASN A 210 -23.83 0.30 19.63
N LYS A 211 -23.93 -1.03 19.67
CA LYS A 211 -24.42 -1.85 18.54
C LYS A 211 -25.94 -1.86 18.34
N ALA A 212 -26.69 -0.94 18.95
CA ALA A 212 -28.13 -0.86 18.76
C ALA A 212 -28.46 -0.47 17.32
N ARG A 213 -29.49 -1.11 16.79
CA ARG A 213 -29.96 -1.00 15.41
C ARG A 213 -30.30 0.43 14.98
N VAL A 214 -30.83 1.22 15.92
CA VAL A 214 -31.17 2.64 15.66
C VAL A 214 -29.90 3.42 15.33
N HIS A 215 -28.82 3.23 16.09
CA HIS A 215 -27.57 3.95 15.88
C HIS A 215 -26.85 3.51 14.61
N THR A 216 -26.85 2.20 14.29
CA THR A 216 -26.24 1.71 13.04
C THR A 216 -26.99 2.21 11.81
N LEU A 217 -28.33 2.25 11.85
CA LEU A 217 -29.14 2.81 10.78
C LEU A 217 -28.94 4.32 10.62
N GLU A 218 -28.93 5.09 11.72
CA GLU A 218 -28.63 6.52 11.69
C GLU A 218 -27.24 6.79 11.13
N ALA A 219 -26.25 5.97 11.50
CA ALA A 219 -24.91 6.08 10.95
C ALA A 219 -24.88 5.82 9.44
N MET A 220 -25.59 4.81 8.95
CA MET A 220 -25.68 4.51 7.52
C MET A 220 -26.32 5.66 6.73
N LYS A 221 -27.42 6.23 7.23
CA LYS A 221 -28.05 7.41 6.63
C LYS A 221 -27.11 8.62 6.55
N LYS A 222 -26.29 8.82 7.58
CA LYS A 222 -25.29 9.90 7.61
C LYS A 222 -24.14 9.63 6.64
N ILE A 223 -23.76 8.37 6.43
CA ILE A 223 -22.79 7.99 5.41
C ILE A 223 -23.37 8.28 4.02
N GLU A 224 -24.59 7.81 3.74
CA GLU A 224 -25.28 8.04 2.46
C GLU A 224 -25.34 9.52 2.08
N GLN A 225 -25.69 10.40 3.02
CA GLN A 225 -25.75 11.85 2.83
C GLN A 225 -24.42 12.50 2.39
N ARG A 226 -23.30 11.82 2.62
CA ARG A 226 -21.95 12.32 2.31
C ARG A 226 -21.36 11.72 1.04
N LEU A 227 -21.98 10.69 0.49
CA LEU A 227 -21.46 10.04 -0.70
C LEU A 227 -21.61 10.97 -1.91
N PRO A 228 -20.58 11.11 -2.76
CA PRO A 228 -20.70 11.86 -4.00
C PRO A 228 -21.47 11.11 -5.10
N PHE A 229 -21.91 9.87 -4.82
CA PHE A 229 -22.65 9.00 -5.73
C PHE A 229 -23.76 8.24 -4.97
N PRO A 230 -24.79 7.73 -5.67
CA PRO A 230 -25.89 7.02 -5.02
C PRO A 230 -25.43 5.74 -4.29
N LEU A 231 -26.01 5.50 -3.12
CA LEU A 231 -25.98 4.19 -2.47
C LEU A 231 -26.94 3.26 -3.22
N ARG A 232 -26.41 2.15 -3.76
CA ARG A 232 -27.15 1.18 -4.57
C ARG A 232 -27.33 -0.15 -3.87
N GLY A 233 -26.34 -0.54 -3.07
CA GLY A 233 -26.40 -1.79 -2.33
C GLY A 233 -25.53 -1.77 -1.10
N VAL A 234 -25.97 -2.52 -0.10
CA VAL A 234 -25.26 -2.72 1.16
C VAL A 234 -25.18 -4.20 1.43
N ASP A 235 -24.00 -4.63 1.81
CA ASP A 235 -23.73 -5.98 2.23
C ASP A 235 -23.12 -6.00 3.63
N SER A 236 -23.77 -6.72 4.54
CA SER A 236 -23.30 -6.89 5.91
C SER A 236 -22.96 -8.35 6.22
N ASP A 237 -22.25 -8.55 7.32
CA ASP A 237 -22.17 -9.86 7.93
C ASP A 237 -23.53 -10.29 8.52
N ASN A 238 -23.59 -11.50 9.09
CA ASN A 238 -24.82 -12.02 9.70
C ASN A 238 -25.12 -11.42 11.10
N GLY A 239 -24.58 -10.24 11.41
CA GLY A 239 -24.81 -9.52 12.65
C GLY A 239 -26.26 -9.09 12.85
N SER A 240 -26.77 -9.27 14.07
CA SER A 240 -28.12 -8.87 14.50
C SER A 240 -28.38 -7.36 14.50
N GLU A 241 -27.30 -6.57 14.43
CA GLU A 241 -27.25 -5.11 14.30
C GLU A 241 -27.71 -4.62 12.92
N PHE A 242 -27.52 -5.42 11.86
CA PHE A 242 -27.90 -5.10 10.49
C PHE A 242 -29.07 -5.97 10.00
N ILE A 243 -29.14 -7.22 10.45
CA ILE A 243 -30.27 -8.12 10.14
C ILE A 243 -31.45 -7.77 11.05
N ASN A 244 -32.22 -6.76 10.65
CA ASN A 244 -33.47 -6.36 11.30
C ASN A 244 -34.44 -5.65 10.35
N ASP A 245 -35.72 -5.65 10.73
CA ASP A 245 -36.80 -5.10 9.90
C ASP A 245 -36.64 -3.60 9.61
N HIS A 246 -36.03 -2.82 10.50
CA HIS A 246 -35.83 -1.39 10.27
C HIS A 246 -34.79 -1.12 9.19
N PHE A 247 -33.66 -1.83 9.23
CA PHE A 247 -32.61 -1.70 8.21
C PHE A 247 -33.08 -2.23 6.87
N PHE A 248 -33.76 -3.38 6.85
CA PHE A 248 -34.36 -3.94 5.64
C PHE A 248 -35.42 -3.00 5.05
N LYS A 249 -36.30 -2.44 5.88
CA LYS A 249 -37.30 -1.46 5.44
C LYS A 249 -36.65 -0.21 4.87
N TYR A 250 -35.64 0.34 5.53
CA TYR A 250 -34.89 1.48 5.00
C TYR A 250 -34.29 1.16 3.62
N CYS A 251 -33.66 0.00 3.47
CA CYS A 251 -33.09 -0.39 2.18
C CYS A 251 -34.18 -0.52 1.11
N LYS A 252 -35.30 -1.16 1.43
CA LYS A 252 -36.44 -1.30 0.51
C LYS A 252 -37.07 0.04 0.13
N ASP A 253 -37.25 0.94 1.11
CA ASP A 253 -37.88 2.25 0.91
C ASP A 253 -36.99 3.20 0.08
N ASN A 254 -35.68 2.96 0.02
CA ASN A 254 -34.70 3.78 -0.72
C ASN A 254 -34.11 3.04 -1.94
N ASP A 255 -34.71 1.93 -2.36
CA ASP A 255 -34.24 1.10 -3.48
C ASP A 255 -32.76 0.66 -3.39
N VAL A 256 -32.30 0.41 -2.16
CA VAL A 256 -30.97 -0.11 -1.86
C VAL A 256 -31.03 -1.63 -1.77
N CYS A 257 -30.25 -2.32 -2.59
CA CYS A 257 -30.13 -3.78 -2.54
C CYS A 257 -29.41 -4.21 -1.25
N PHE A 258 -30.11 -4.90 -0.35
CA PHE A 258 -29.51 -5.41 0.89
C PHE A 258 -29.19 -6.90 0.78
N THR A 259 -27.92 -7.26 0.93
CA THR A 259 -27.45 -8.65 0.94
C THR A 259 -26.73 -9.00 2.24
N ARG A 260 -26.57 -10.30 2.47
CA ARG A 260 -25.81 -10.84 3.61
C ARG A 260 -24.78 -11.84 3.13
N SER A 261 -23.66 -11.90 3.83
CA SER A 261 -22.68 -12.97 3.66
C SER A 261 -23.26 -14.35 3.92
N ARG A 262 -22.78 -15.35 3.18
CA ARG A 262 -23.22 -16.73 3.39
C ARG A 262 -22.70 -17.25 4.74
N PRO A 263 -23.50 -18.02 5.49
CA PRO A 263 -23.05 -18.63 6.75
C PRO A 263 -21.74 -19.42 6.54
N ASN A 264 -20.77 -19.25 7.44
CA ASN A 264 -19.44 -19.87 7.40
C ASN A 264 -18.57 -19.50 6.18
N HIS A 265 -18.87 -18.40 5.49
CA HIS A 265 -18.04 -17.85 4.42
C HIS A 265 -17.47 -16.48 4.80
N SER A 266 -16.51 -16.43 5.72
CA SER A 266 -15.82 -15.20 6.15
C SER A 266 -15.06 -14.45 5.04
N ASN A 267 -15.12 -14.93 3.79
CA ASN A 267 -14.47 -14.32 2.63
C ASN A 267 -15.40 -13.34 1.91
N ASP A 268 -16.67 -13.31 2.29
CA ASP A 268 -17.74 -12.57 1.65
C ASP A 268 -17.78 -11.07 2.06
N GLY A 269 -16.87 -10.61 2.94
CA GLY A 269 -16.74 -9.22 3.41
C GLY A 269 -15.28 -8.71 3.38
N CYS A 270 -14.52 -9.12 2.36
CA CYS A 270 -13.06 -8.99 2.38
C CYS A 270 -12.54 -7.55 2.22
N TYR A 271 -13.32 -6.66 1.59
CA TYR A 271 -12.94 -5.27 1.38
C TYR A 271 -13.08 -4.48 2.68
N VAL A 272 -14.19 -4.64 3.40
CA VAL A 272 -14.42 -3.95 4.68
C VAL A 272 -13.48 -4.47 5.78
N GLU A 273 -13.20 -5.77 5.84
CA GLU A 273 -12.25 -6.34 6.81
C GLU A 273 -10.84 -5.73 6.68
N GLN A 274 -10.36 -5.54 5.45
CA GLN A 274 -9.06 -4.90 5.21
C GLN A 274 -9.09 -3.43 5.66
N LYS A 275 -10.20 -2.74 5.45
CA LYS A 275 -10.39 -1.34 5.80
C LYS A 275 -10.57 -1.13 7.30
N ASN A 276 -11.21 -2.06 8.02
CA ASN A 276 -11.25 -2.05 9.48
C ASN A 276 -9.85 -1.96 10.08
N TRP A 277 -8.89 -2.75 9.56
CA TRP A 277 -7.51 -2.65 10.02
C TRP A 277 -6.85 -1.35 9.55
N SER A 278 -6.92 -1.05 8.25
CA SER A 278 -6.10 0.01 7.63
C SER A 278 -6.61 1.43 7.88
N VAL A 279 -7.91 1.61 8.15
CA VAL A 279 -8.59 2.89 8.37
C VAL A 279 -8.92 3.08 9.84
N VAL A 280 -9.59 2.12 10.49
CA VAL A 280 -10.02 2.28 11.89
C VAL A 280 -8.87 1.95 12.85
N ARG A 281 -8.42 0.70 12.89
CA ARG A 281 -7.45 0.23 13.90
C ARG A 281 -6.09 0.90 13.78
N ARG A 282 -5.65 1.22 12.58
CA ARG A 282 -4.38 1.89 12.36
C ARG A 282 -4.36 3.32 12.91
N HIS A 283 -5.50 4.01 12.86
CA HIS A 283 -5.60 5.41 13.24
C HIS A 283 -6.00 5.58 14.71
N ILE A 284 -6.99 4.81 15.15
CA ILE A 284 -7.60 4.95 16.49
C ILE A 284 -7.03 3.95 17.49
N GLY A 285 -6.61 2.76 17.03
CA GLY A 285 -6.08 1.71 17.89
C GLY A 285 -7.14 0.70 18.37
N TYR A 286 -6.87 0.10 19.53
CA TYR A 286 -7.70 -0.96 20.15
C TYR A 286 -8.31 -0.52 21.48
N GLU A 287 -8.13 0.74 21.83
CA GLU A 287 -8.57 1.35 23.09
C GLU A 287 -10.08 1.24 23.31
N ARG A 288 -10.49 1.50 24.56
CA ARG A 288 -11.90 1.53 24.94
C ARG A 288 -12.43 2.95 24.95
N PHE A 289 -13.56 3.16 24.27
CA PHE A 289 -14.27 4.44 24.24
C PHE A 289 -15.73 4.26 24.66
N GLU A 290 -16.21 5.18 25.48
CA GLU A 290 -17.58 5.21 25.99
C GLU A 290 -18.16 6.62 25.93
N GLY A 291 -19.49 6.70 25.92
CA GLY A 291 -20.20 7.97 25.99
C GLY A 291 -20.27 8.74 24.66
N GLN A 292 -21.13 9.77 24.66
CA GLN A 292 -21.42 10.55 23.45
C GLN A 292 -20.25 11.45 23.04
N GLU A 293 -19.51 12.00 24.01
CA GLU A 293 -18.35 12.86 23.75
C GLU A 293 -17.26 12.15 22.92
N ALA A 294 -16.97 10.89 23.27
CA ALA A 294 -16.02 10.08 22.51
C ALA A 294 -16.54 9.79 21.09
N VAL A 295 -17.83 9.46 20.95
CA VAL A 295 -18.47 9.23 19.64
C VAL A 295 -18.40 10.47 18.75
N ASP A 296 -18.71 11.64 19.29
CA ASP A 296 -18.72 12.89 18.55
C ASP A 296 -17.30 13.28 18.11
N THR A 297 -16.32 13.13 19.00
CA THR A 297 -14.90 13.40 18.68
C THR A 297 -14.36 12.42 17.64
N LEU A 298 -14.71 11.13 17.75
CA LEU A 298 -14.38 10.11 16.75
C LEU A 298 -15.00 10.47 15.39
N ASN A 299 -16.25 10.92 15.38
CA ASN A 299 -16.94 11.31 14.15
C ASN A 299 -16.26 12.50 13.47
N GLN A 300 -15.89 13.55 14.22
CA GLN A 300 -15.10 14.68 13.67
C GLN A 300 -13.78 14.20 13.04
N TYR A 301 -13.08 13.28 13.71
CA TYR A 301 -11.86 12.68 13.16
C TYR A 301 -12.12 11.89 11.87
N TYR A 302 -13.19 11.09 11.85
CA TYR A 302 -13.55 10.29 10.68
C TYR A 302 -13.95 11.15 9.48
N GLU A 303 -14.49 12.35 9.68
CA GLU A 303 -14.78 13.25 8.56
C GLU A 303 -13.52 13.64 7.80
N LEU A 304 -12.47 14.02 8.53
CA LEU A 304 -11.16 14.35 7.97
C LEU A 304 -10.44 13.10 7.43
N LEU A 305 -10.63 11.94 8.08
CA LEU A 305 -10.05 10.68 7.62
C LEU A 305 -10.64 10.24 6.27
N SER A 306 -11.95 10.39 6.07
CA SER A 306 -12.61 10.14 4.77
C SER A 306 -11.97 11.01 3.69
N VAL A 307 -11.80 12.31 3.95
CA VAL A 307 -11.14 13.23 3.00
C VAL A 307 -9.70 12.77 2.68
N LEU A 308 -8.89 12.47 3.70
CA LEU A 308 -7.52 12.01 3.49
C LEU A 308 -7.47 10.70 2.68
N ASN A 309 -8.30 9.72 3.03
CA ASN A 309 -8.31 8.41 2.41
C ASN A 309 -8.80 8.45 0.97
N ASN A 310 -9.90 9.16 0.71
CA ASN A 310 -10.59 9.13 -0.58
C ASN A 310 -9.92 10.02 -1.62
N PHE A 311 -9.26 11.10 -1.20
CA PHE A 311 -8.67 12.08 -2.12
C PHE A 311 -7.14 12.00 -2.25
N PHE A 312 -6.41 11.64 -1.18
CA PHE A 312 -4.94 11.68 -1.19
C PHE A 312 -4.25 10.32 -1.06
N LEU A 313 -4.99 9.23 -0.79
CA LEU A 313 -4.39 7.91 -0.55
C LEU A 313 -4.76 6.89 -1.63
N PRO A 314 -3.92 6.75 -2.68
CA PRO A 314 -4.12 5.76 -3.73
C PRO A 314 -4.22 4.35 -3.15
N SER A 315 -5.07 3.51 -3.72
CA SER A 315 -5.18 2.09 -3.35
C SER A 315 -5.05 1.21 -4.58
N GLN A 316 -4.55 -0.02 -4.36
CA GLN A 316 -4.39 -1.01 -5.41
C GLN A 316 -5.46 -2.08 -5.28
N LYS A 317 -6.01 -2.52 -6.40
CA LYS A 317 -6.90 -3.66 -6.55
C LYS A 317 -6.16 -4.86 -7.13
N LEU A 318 -6.55 -6.05 -6.68
CA LEU A 318 -5.99 -7.30 -7.16
C LEU A 318 -6.62 -7.67 -8.51
N ILE A 319 -5.83 -7.60 -9.59
CA ILE A 319 -6.30 -7.95 -10.95
C ILE A 319 -6.26 -9.47 -11.15
N LYS A 320 -5.14 -10.10 -10.80
CA LYS A 320 -4.92 -11.52 -11.07
C LYS A 320 -4.20 -12.18 -9.92
N ARG A 321 -4.64 -13.38 -9.58
CA ARG A 321 -3.94 -14.27 -8.65
C ARG A 321 -3.86 -15.65 -9.27
N TYR A 322 -2.67 -16.22 -9.30
CA TYR A 322 -2.48 -17.61 -9.73
C TYR A 322 -1.39 -18.26 -8.89
N ARG A 323 -1.42 -19.59 -8.84
CA ARG A 323 -0.44 -20.38 -8.12
C ARG A 323 0.54 -20.97 -9.13
N ASP A 324 1.82 -20.72 -8.90
CA ASP A 324 2.94 -21.29 -9.66
C ASP A 324 3.72 -22.20 -8.70
N GLY A 325 3.38 -23.49 -8.70
CA GLY A 325 3.86 -24.48 -7.74
C GLY A 325 3.55 -24.10 -6.28
N SER A 326 4.60 -23.84 -5.49
CA SER A 326 4.46 -23.41 -4.09
C SER A 326 4.28 -21.89 -3.92
N LYS A 327 4.47 -21.10 -4.98
CA LYS A 327 4.39 -19.63 -4.93
C LYS A 327 3.01 -19.15 -5.37
N VAL A 328 2.45 -18.22 -4.60
CA VAL A 328 1.24 -17.48 -4.99
C VAL A 328 1.67 -16.16 -5.60
N VAL A 329 1.37 -15.95 -6.87
CA VAL A 329 1.65 -14.70 -7.57
C VAL A 329 0.39 -13.84 -7.58
N ARG A 330 0.55 -12.57 -7.19
CA ARG A 330 -0.52 -11.56 -7.19
C ARG A 330 -0.11 -10.40 -8.08
N LYS A 331 -0.94 -10.07 -9.07
CA LYS A 331 -0.81 -8.89 -9.92
C LYS A 331 -1.87 -7.87 -9.50
N HIS A 332 -1.42 -6.70 -9.10
CA HIS A 332 -2.29 -5.57 -8.76
C HIS A 332 -2.29 -4.54 -9.88
N ASP A 333 -3.30 -3.68 -9.89
CA ASP A 333 -3.36 -2.50 -10.75
C ASP A 333 -2.39 -1.40 -10.27
N ILE A 334 -2.38 -0.29 -11.02
CA ILE A 334 -1.74 0.95 -10.59
C ILE A 334 -2.53 1.50 -9.40
N ALA A 335 -1.84 2.07 -8.41
CA ALA A 335 -2.54 2.62 -7.26
C ALA A 335 -3.28 3.90 -7.67
N VAL A 336 -4.59 3.96 -7.40
CA VAL A 336 -5.42 5.12 -7.75
C VAL A 336 -6.32 5.45 -6.55
N THR A 337 -6.53 6.74 -6.27
CA THR A 337 -7.41 7.19 -5.19
C THR A 337 -8.87 6.89 -5.54
N PRO A 338 -9.76 6.63 -4.57
CA PRO A 338 -11.20 6.51 -4.83
C PRO A 338 -11.77 7.70 -5.62
N TYR A 339 -11.37 8.93 -5.27
CA TYR A 339 -11.68 10.15 -6.01
C TYR A 339 -11.31 10.04 -7.50
N ARG A 340 -10.05 9.72 -7.82
CA ARG A 340 -9.61 9.62 -9.23
C ARG A 340 -10.30 8.47 -9.96
N ARG A 341 -10.66 7.38 -9.29
CA ARG A 341 -11.48 6.31 -9.89
C ARG A 341 -12.87 6.83 -10.26
N LEU A 342 -13.54 7.58 -9.38
CA LEU A 342 -14.85 8.17 -9.67
C LEU A 342 -14.85 9.11 -10.87
N LEU A 343 -13.77 9.89 -11.08
CA LEU A 343 -13.67 10.75 -12.26
C LEU A 343 -13.60 9.96 -13.57
N ILE A 344 -13.08 8.73 -13.53
CA ILE A 344 -12.95 7.85 -14.69
C ILE A 344 -14.26 7.11 -14.97
N GLU A 345 -15.02 6.74 -13.93
CA GLU A 345 -16.30 6.04 -14.09
C GLU A 345 -17.40 6.94 -14.67
N ASP A 346 -18.36 6.35 -15.39
CA ASP A 346 -19.49 7.08 -16.00
C ASP A 346 -20.67 7.29 -15.04
N THR A 347 -20.46 7.05 -13.74
CA THR A 347 -21.51 7.12 -12.72
C THR A 347 -21.88 8.54 -12.33
N LEU A 348 -20.93 9.46 -12.44
CA LEU A 348 -21.12 10.87 -12.15
C LEU A 348 -21.34 11.64 -13.45
N CYS A 349 -22.32 12.54 -13.46
CA CYS A 349 -22.46 13.48 -14.56
C CYS A 349 -21.28 14.48 -14.58
N PRO A 350 -21.03 15.19 -15.71
CA PRO A 350 -19.92 16.13 -15.79
C PRO A 350 -19.92 17.19 -14.69
N GLN A 351 -21.09 17.72 -14.32
CA GLN A 351 -21.24 18.68 -13.23
C GLN A 351 -20.81 18.09 -11.88
N GLN A 352 -21.25 16.87 -11.55
CA GLN A 352 -20.83 16.20 -10.30
C GLN A 352 -19.32 15.93 -10.26
N LYS A 353 -18.70 15.62 -11.41
CA LYS A 353 -17.24 15.45 -11.51
C LYS A 353 -16.51 16.78 -11.28
N GLU A 354 -17.05 17.88 -11.78
CA GLU A 354 -16.53 19.23 -11.59
C GLU A 354 -16.65 19.66 -10.13
N GLU A 355 -17.83 19.54 -9.51
CA GLU A 355 -18.05 19.82 -8.08
C GLU A 355 -17.09 19.00 -7.18
N LEU A 356 -16.90 17.72 -7.48
CA LEU A 356 -15.98 16.86 -6.75
C LEU A 356 -14.51 17.27 -6.96
N HIS A 357 -14.17 17.79 -8.14
CA HIS A 357 -12.83 18.31 -8.42
C HIS A 357 -12.59 19.66 -7.75
N GLU A 358 -13.55 20.59 -7.77
CA GLU A 358 -13.47 21.86 -7.04
C GLU A 358 -13.31 21.61 -5.54
N PHE A 359 -14.05 20.65 -4.99
CA PHE A 359 -13.88 20.23 -3.60
C PHE A 359 -12.44 19.76 -3.35
N PHE A 360 -11.89 18.87 -4.20
CA PHE A 360 -10.50 18.44 -4.09
C PHE A 360 -9.50 19.61 -4.16
N GLU A 361 -9.73 20.56 -5.06
CA GLU A 361 -8.89 21.74 -5.25
C GLU A 361 -8.87 22.63 -3.99
N SER A 362 -9.98 22.68 -3.26
CA SER A 362 -10.13 23.46 -2.02
C SER A 362 -9.40 22.86 -0.81
N LEU A 363 -9.07 21.56 -0.84
CA LEU A 363 -8.51 20.86 0.32
C LEU A 363 -7.08 21.33 0.62
N ASP A 364 -6.77 21.57 1.89
CA ASP A 364 -5.40 21.80 2.39
C ASP A 364 -4.94 20.58 3.20
N LEU A 365 -4.04 19.79 2.62
CA LEU A 365 -3.54 18.56 3.25
C LEU A 365 -2.84 18.80 4.59
N ILE A 366 -2.08 19.88 4.73
CA ILE A 366 -1.38 20.19 5.99
C ILE A 366 -2.38 20.61 7.05
N SER A 367 -3.35 21.46 6.72
CA SER A 367 -4.41 21.86 7.66
C SER A 367 -5.24 20.68 8.12
N ILE A 368 -5.64 19.78 7.20
CA ILE A 368 -6.33 18.52 7.53
C ILE A 368 -5.50 17.70 8.52
N ARG A 369 -4.20 17.49 8.24
CA ARG A 369 -3.32 16.66 9.10
C ARG A 369 -3.09 17.29 10.48
N LYS A 370 -3.00 18.61 10.58
CA LYS A 370 -2.92 19.33 11.86
C LYS A 370 -4.17 19.10 12.69
N GLU A 371 -5.35 19.27 12.09
CA GLU A 371 -6.61 19.10 12.81
C GLU A 371 -6.86 17.65 13.23
N MET A 372 -6.57 16.69 12.36
CA MET A 372 -6.55 15.27 12.72
C MET A 372 -5.62 14.98 13.89
N GLY A 373 -4.46 15.64 13.98
CA GLY A 373 -3.53 15.49 15.09
C GLY A 373 -4.11 15.96 16.44
N LYS A 374 -4.83 17.10 16.44
CA LYS A 374 -5.51 17.61 17.64
C LYS A 374 -6.62 16.68 18.10
N LEU A 375 -7.49 16.28 17.15
CA LEU A 375 -8.59 15.36 17.43
C LEU A 375 -8.08 14.01 17.92
N LEU A 376 -6.98 13.49 17.35
CA LEU A 376 -6.39 12.25 17.83
C LEU A 376 -5.88 12.36 19.26
N ALA A 377 -5.26 13.48 19.65
CA ALA A 377 -4.85 13.71 21.03
C ALA A 377 -6.06 13.78 21.98
N GLN A 378 -7.16 14.42 21.56
CA GLN A 378 -8.41 14.44 22.32
C GLN A 378 -9.01 13.03 22.45
N ILE A 379 -9.08 12.26 21.37
CA ILE A 379 -9.54 10.86 21.40
C ILE A 379 -8.69 10.04 22.38
N GLN A 380 -7.36 10.17 22.34
CA GLN A 380 -6.47 9.47 23.26
C GLN A 380 -6.75 9.84 24.73
N SER A 381 -7.08 11.10 25.02
CA SER A 381 -7.45 11.54 26.37
C SER A 381 -8.79 10.98 26.86
N LEU A 382 -9.68 10.61 25.93
CA LEU A 382 -10.96 9.96 26.20
C LEU A 382 -10.84 8.42 26.26
N SER A 383 -9.66 7.85 26.01
CA SER A 383 -9.45 6.42 26.17
C SER A 383 -9.56 6.04 27.64
N LEU A 384 -10.32 5.00 27.94
CA LEU A 384 -10.40 4.43 29.28
C LEU A 384 -9.26 3.46 29.61
N GLY A 385 -8.36 3.17 28.65
CA GLY A 385 -7.13 2.39 28.85
C GLY A 385 -7.37 1.02 29.50
N TYR A 386 -7.63 0.00 28.69
CA TYR A 386 -7.82 -1.38 29.16
C TYR A 386 -6.81 -2.35 28.55
#